data_AF-A0A1S7FYM9-F1
#
_entry.id   AF-A0A1S7FYM9-F1
#
_cell.length_a   1.000
_cell.length_b   1.000
_cell.length_c   1.000
_cell.angle_alpha   90.00
_cell.angle_beta   90.00
_cell.angle_gamma   90.00
#
_symmetry.space_group_name_H-M   'P 1'
#
loop_
_entity.id
_entity.type
_entity.pdbx_description
1 polymer ?
#
loop_
_entity_poly.entity_id
_entity_poly.type
_entity_poly.pdbx_seq_one_letter_code
_entity_poly.pdbx_strand_id
1 'polypeptide(L)' 'MLPMREKLVCPNCGEKEVDYAYIGNMDTRVGYMVVWCENCNHGIHVSRVEVPENAEMIAFEDDEKFQEKVPEVIQYDEA' A
#
# COMPACT_ATOMS: atom_id res chain seq x y z
N MET A 1 -14.75 -5.52 17.39
CA MET A 1 -15.37 -5.99 16.12
C MET A 1 -15.21 -4.88 15.11
N LEU A 2 -14.27 -5.00 14.16
CA LEU A 2 -14.19 -4.07 13.03
C LEU A 2 -15.31 -4.45 12.05
N PRO A 3 -16.08 -3.49 11.54
CA PRO A 3 -17.21 -3.78 10.67
C PRO A 3 -16.73 -4.49 9.41
N MET A 4 -17.61 -5.36 8.90
CA MET A 4 -17.42 -6.14 7.68
C MET A 4 -16.83 -5.25 6.58
N ARG A 5 -15.73 -5.71 5.96
CA ARG A 5 -15.09 -5.10 4.80
C ARG A 5 -16.17 -4.71 3.79
N GLU A 6 -16.55 -3.43 3.76
CA GLU A 6 -17.13 -2.84 2.57
C GLU A 6 -16.18 -3.21 1.42
N LYS A 7 -16.73 -3.65 0.29
CA LYS A 7 -15.91 -4.02 -0.88
C LYS A 7 -14.99 -2.82 -1.15
N LEU A 8 -13.68 -3.03 -0.97
CA LEU A 8 -12.70 -1.99 -1.20
C LEU A 8 -12.86 -1.55 -2.66
N VAL A 9 -13.19 -0.28 -2.84
CA VAL A 9 -13.34 0.36 -4.15
C VAL A 9 -12.40 1.55 -4.19
N CYS A 10 -11.79 1.78 -5.35
CA CYS A 10 -10.99 2.94 -5.60
C CYS A 10 -11.86 4.20 -5.46
N PRO A 11 -11.51 5.16 -4.58
CA PRO A 11 -12.29 6.39 -4.43
C PRO A 11 -12.23 7.29 -5.66
N ASN A 12 -11.23 7.09 -6.54
CA ASN A 12 -11.03 7.90 -7.73
C ASN A 12 -11.87 7.42 -8.93
N CYS A 13 -11.94 6.11 -9.17
CA CYS A 13 -12.60 5.55 -10.36
C CYS A 13 -13.72 4.54 -10.08
N GLY A 14 -13.91 4.11 -8.82
CA GLY A 14 -14.97 3.17 -8.42
C GLY A 14 -14.67 1.69 -8.66
N GLU A 15 -13.55 1.36 -9.32
CA GLU A 15 -13.13 -0.01 -9.60
C GLU A 15 -12.59 -0.73 -8.35
N LYS A 16 -12.53 -2.06 -8.38
CA LYS A 16 -12.23 -2.90 -7.19
C LYS A 16 -10.78 -3.38 -7.12
N GLU A 17 -10.02 -3.13 -8.16
CA GLU A 17 -8.62 -3.49 -8.35
C GLU A 17 -7.74 -2.54 -7.53
N VAL A 18 -7.86 -2.64 -6.20
CA VAL A 18 -7.05 -1.90 -5.24
C VAL A 18 -6.11 -2.89 -4.55
N ASP A 19 -4.82 -2.62 -4.65
CA ASP A 19 -3.76 -3.42 -4.03
C ASP A 19 -2.90 -2.54 -3.10
N TYR A 20 -2.05 -3.18 -2.31
CA TYR A 20 -1.18 -2.50 -1.35
C TYR A 20 0.12 -3.28 -1.13
N ALA A 21 1.12 -2.57 -0.60
CA ALA A 21 2.36 -3.16 -0.13
C ALA A 21 2.81 -2.48 1.17
N TYR A 22 3.32 -3.30 2.09
CA TYR A 22 4.04 -2.83 3.27
C TYR A 22 5.54 -2.85 2.99
N ILE A 23 6.22 -1.76 3.35
CA ILE A 23 7.67 -1.62 3.20
C ILE A 23 8.22 -1.17 4.55
N GLY A 24 9.16 -1.91 5.12
CA GLY A 24 9.58 -1.66 6.49
C GLY A 24 10.84 -2.37 6.94
N ASN A 25 11.24 -2.08 8.17
CA ASN A 25 12.34 -2.78 8.82
C ASN A 25 11.84 -4.14 9.35
N MET A 26 12.50 -5.22 8.93
CA MET A 26 12.08 -6.60 9.22
C MET A 26 12.07 -6.96 10.71
N ASP A 27 12.96 -6.34 11.50
CA ASP A 27 13.08 -6.63 12.94
C ASP A 27 11.99 -5.94 13.77
N THR A 28 11.74 -4.67 13.47
CA THR A 28 10.78 -3.83 14.22
C THR A 28 9.36 -3.91 13.68
N ARG A 29 9.18 -4.36 12.42
CA ARG A 29 7.93 -4.29 11.65
C ARG A 29 7.34 -2.88 11.55
N VAL A 30 8.16 -1.84 11.67
CA VAL A 30 7.76 -0.45 11.45
C VAL A 30 8.21 0.00 10.07
N GLY A 31 7.30 0.63 9.34
CA GLY A 31 7.52 1.02 7.96
C GLY A 31 6.50 2.01 7.42
N TYR A 32 6.33 2.03 6.11
CA TYR A 32 5.28 2.74 5.40
C TYR A 32 4.42 1.76 4.58
N MET A 33 3.28 2.24 4.09
CA MET A 33 2.40 1.47 3.21
C MET A 33 2.08 2.27 1.96
N VAL A 34 2.09 1.62 0.82
CA VAL A 34 1.57 2.19 -0.42
C VAL A 34 0.30 1.43 -0.77
N VAL A 35 -0.76 2.16 -1.09
CA VAL A 35 -2.03 1.62 -1.58
C VAL A 35 -2.30 2.23 -2.94
N TRP A 36 -2.69 1.44 -3.94
CA TRP A 36 -2.93 1.93 -5.29
C TRP A 36 -4.10 1.22 -5.96
N CYS A 37 -4.64 1.85 -7.00
CA CYS A 37 -5.57 1.22 -7.91
C CYS A 37 -4.86 0.82 -9.20
N GLU A 38 -4.95 -0.46 -9.58
CA GLU A 38 -4.35 -0.99 -10.81
C GLU A 38 -5.03 -0.47 -12.08
N ASN A 39 -6.27 0.04 -11.97
CA ASN A 39 -7.02 0.54 -13.11
C ASN A 39 -6.70 2.01 -13.45
N CYS A 40 -6.63 2.90 -12.45
CA CYS A 40 -6.44 4.33 -12.68
C CYS A 40 -5.08 4.88 -12.25
N ASN A 41 -4.19 4.03 -11.72
CA ASN A 41 -2.83 4.38 -11.26
C ASN A 41 -2.78 5.53 -10.23
N HIS A 42 -3.87 5.76 -9.49
CA HIS A 42 -3.85 6.65 -8.34
C HIS A 42 -3.47 5.85 -7.10
N GLY A 43 -2.61 6.44 -6.27
CA GLY A 43 -2.15 5.81 -5.05
C GLY A 43 -1.98 6.80 -3.90
N ILE A 44 -1.86 6.23 -2.70
CA ILE A 44 -1.64 6.96 -1.46
C ILE A 44 -0.45 6.33 -0.75
N HIS A 45 0.43 7.18 -0.22
CA HIS A 45 1.54 6.78 0.63
C HIS A 45 1.20 7.07 2.10
N VAL A 46 1.08 6.03 2.91
CA VAL A 46 0.91 6.13 4.36
C VAL A 46 2.28 6.08 5.02
N SER A 47 2.72 7.23 5.50
CA SER A 47 4.11 7.47 5.90
C SER A 47 4.62 6.61 7.07
N ARG A 48 3.74 6.18 7.98
CA ARG A 48 4.12 5.36 9.12
C ARG A 48 3.04 4.36 9.50
N VAL A 49 3.42 3.09 9.53
CA VAL A 49 2.57 1.97 9.94
C VAL A 49 3.38 0.98 10.78
N GLU A 50 2.68 0.30 11.69
CA GLU A 50 3.14 -0.95 12.29
C GLU A 50 2.54 -2.10 11.50
N VAL A 51 3.39 -2.94 10.90
CA VAL A 51 2.97 -3.97 9.96
C VAL A 51 2.49 -5.20 10.74
N PRO A 52 1.24 -5.66 10.56
CA PRO A 52 0.69 -6.80 11.28
C PRO A 52 1.57 -8.04 11.11
N GLU A 53 1.79 -8.84 12.16
CA GLU A 53 2.72 -9.99 12.15
C GLU A 53 2.51 -10.97 11.00
N ASN A 54 1.26 -11.16 10.57
CA ASN A 54 0.86 -12.08 9.51
C ASN A 54 0.74 -11.45 8.11
N ALA A 55 1.12 -10.19 7.95
CA ALA A 55 1.16 -9.51 6.65
C ALA A 55 2.54 -9.66 5.99
N GLU A 56 2.53 -9.86 4.67
CA GLU A 56 3.74 -9.76 3.86
C GLU A 56 4.31 -8.35 3.93
N MET A 57 5.65 -8.26 3.94
CA MET A 57 6.38 -7.00 3.99
C MET A 57 7.63 -7.11 3.11
N ILE A 58 7.95 -6.01 2.44
CA ILE A 58 9.18 -5.80 1.68
C ILE A 58 10.17 -5.08 2.60
N ALA A 59 11.44 -5.52 2.61
CA ALA A 59 12.48 -4.85 3.39
C ALA A 59 12.82 -3.48 2.78
N PHE A 60 13.27 -2.51 3.59
CA PHE A 60 13.67 -1.20 3.08
C PHE A 60 14.80 -1.26 2.04
N GLU A 61 15.63 -2.29 2.11
CA GLU A 61 16.80 -2.47 1.26
C GLU A 61 16.50 -3.27 -0.02
N ASP A 62 15.26 -3.77 -0.18
CA ASP A 62 14.85 -4.64 -1.29
C ASP A 62 14.14 -3.83 -2.40
N ASP A 63 14.90 -2.94 -3.04
CA ASP A 63 14.42 -2.05 -4.11
C ASP A 63 13.91 -2.84 -5.32
N GLU A 64 14.50 -4.00 -5.62
CA GLU A 64 14.09 -4.85 -6.74
C GLU A 64 12.67 -5.38 -6.51
N LYS A 65 12.40 -5.95 -5.33
CA LYS A 65 11.05 -6.43 -4.98
C LYS A 65 10.05 -5.27 -4.90
N PHE A 66 10.48 -4.10 -4.45
CA PHE A 66 9.63 -2.90 -4.46
C PHE A 66 9.20 -2.54 -5.90
N GLN A 67 10.16 -2.43 -6.83
CA GLN A 67 9.89 -2.07 -8.23
C GLN A 67 9.07 -3.13 -8.98
N GLU A 68 9.23 -4.41 -8.63
CA GLU A 68 8.41 -5.49 -9.18
C GLU A 68 6.95 -5.38 -8.74
N LYS A 69 6.71 -5.01 -7.47
CA LYS A 69 5.38 -5.06 -6.86
C LYS A 69 4.61 -3.75 -6.94
N VAL A 70 5.28 -2.61 -6.81
CA VAL A 70 4.65 -1.30 -6.66
C VAL A 70 4.79 -0.50 -7.95
N PRO A 71 3.69 -0.19 -8.65
CA PRO A 71 3.74 0.59 -9.88
C PRO A 71 4.08 2.07 -9.62
N GLU A 72 4.50 2.77 -10.66
CA GLU A 72 4.52 4.24 -10.63
C GLU A 72 3.08 4.76 -10.56
N VAL A 73 2.76 5.43 -9.46
CA VAL A 73 1.40 5.93 -9.17
C VAL A 73 1.40 7.44 -9.01
N ILE A 74 0.30 8.05 -9.42
CA ILE A 74 0.02 9.47 -9.13
C ILE A 74 -0.34 9.54 -7.65
N GLN A 75 0.50 10.21 -6.87
CA GLN A 75 0.22 10.50 -5.47
C GLN A 75 -0.73 11.69 -5.39
N TYR A 76 -1.67 11.64 -4.44
CA TYR A 76 -2.41 12.84 -4.06
C TYR A 76 -1.44 13.81 -3.39
N ASP A 77 -1.17 14.94 -4.05
CA ASP A 77 -0.54 16.08 -3.39
C ASP A 77 -1.50 16.58 -2.30
N GLU A 78 -1.02 16.66 -1.06
CA GLU A 78 -1.77 17.30 0.02
C GLU A 78 -2.10 18.74 -0.41
N ALA A 79 -3.40 19.01 -0.66
CA ALA A 79 -3.93 20.34 -0.97
C ALA A 79 -4.02 21.22 0.27
#